data_AF-G3YDY3-F1
#
_entry.id   AF-G3YDY3-F1
#
_cell.length_a   1.000
_cell.length_b   1.000
_cell.length_c   1.000
_cell.angle_alpha   90.00
_cell.angle_beta   90.00
_cell.angle_gamma   90.00
#
_symmetry.space_group_name_H-M   'P 1'
#
loop_
_entity.id
_entity.type
_entity.pdbx_description
1 polymer ?
#
loop_
_entity_poly.entity_id
_entity_poly.type
_entity_poly.pdbx_seq_one_letter_code
_entity_poly.pdbx_strand_id
1 'polypeptide(L)'
;MKPPTSSLLRFLFLLAAPLVSHAASDSSAPKDGLSPCVVRSPTTGLFYDLNTISLSPPPVDGDKPRKGARDESWHARGHDYNANFTLNICAPVVEDIKDVVGVDRSRWRNVSAYYEREGKVYSIGQQASDPFFRGRKLVMNYTNGSPCAGDYIGNAARTKSTIMSFLCERDTPASQATVSFVGTMDQCTYFFEVRSSAACGATAPTPDNPGLSPGGVFGVIALIAVAAYLVGGCAYQRTVMHQRGWRQCPNYSLWAGMLDFIKVSILALIPFRRHCLCRPGKDDMIIILLSSLARLLRLKRSPALGHGHTRGNSVNHRGSFGRRGSDVDAENRLIDQLDEEWED
;
A
#
# COMPACT_ATOMS: atom_id res chain seq x y z
N MET A 1 -11.52 -37.44 45.13
CA MET A 1 -10.60 -37.26 43.98
C MET A 1 -11.11 -36.09 43.15
N LYS A 2 -10.30 -35.02 43.00
CA LYS A 2 -10.68 -33.78 42.29
C LYS A 2 -10.37 -33.92 40.78
N PRO A 3 -11.24 -33.45 39.87
CA PRO A 3 -11.01 -33.59 38.42
C PRO A 3 -9.92 -32.60 37.92
N PRO A 4 -9.05 -33.01 36.99
CA PRO A 4 -7.99 -32.17 36.43
C PRO A 4 -8.53 -31.39 35.22
N THR A 5 -9.48 -30.48 35.42
CA THR A 5 -10.02 -29.63 34.33
C THR A 5 -9.45 -28.20 34.33
N SER A 6 -8.62 -27.85 35.31
CA SER A 6 -8.10 -26.48 35.46
C SER A 6 -6.87 -26.15 34.61
N SER A 7 -6.16 -27.13 34.05
CA SER A 7 -4.88 -26.88 33.36
C SER A 7 -5.05 -26.48 31.89
N LEU A 8 -6.01 -27.09 31.19
CA LEU A 8 -6.27 -26.80 29.77
C LEU A 8 -6.89 -25.41 29.54
N LEU A 9 -7.67 -24.92 30.51
CA LEU A 9 -8.30 -23.60 30.44
C LEU A 9 -7.30 -22.45 30.67
N ARG A 10 -6.19 -22.72 31.37
CA ARG A 10 -5.09 -21.76 31.57
C ARG A 10 -4.21 -21.61 30.33
N PHE A 11 -4.07 -22.66 29.53
CA PHE A 11 -3.31 -22.60 28.27
C PHE A 11 -4.05 -21.82 27.17
N LEU A 12 -5.39 -21.84 27.16
CA LEU A 12 -6.20 -21.04 26.23
C LEU A 12 -6.20 -19.53 26.55
N PHE A 13 -5.97 -19.15 27.81
CA PHE A 13 -5.94 -17.74 28.23
C PHE A 13 -4.58 -17.04 28.04
N LEU A 14 -3.50 -17.79 27.78
CA LEU A 14 -2.15 -17.23 27.59
C LEU A 14 -1.85 -16.79 26.15
N LEU A 15 -2.71 -17.12 25.18
CA LEU A 15 -2.58 -16.68 23.77
C LEU A 15 -3.28 -15.35 23.46
N ALA A 16 -3.92 -14.72 24.45
CA ALA A 16 -4.65 -13.46 24.30
C ALA A 16 -3.98 -12.28 25.04
N ALA A 17 -2.65 -12.28 25.16
CA ALA A 17 -1.91 -11.10 25.60
C ALA A 17 -1.53 -10.25 24.38
N PRO A 18 -2.09 -9.04 24.18
CA PRO A 18 -1.54 -8.12 23.21
C PRO A 18 -0.17 -7.66 23.72
N LEU A 19 0.86 -7.86 22.89
CA LEU A 19 2.16 -7.22 23.08
C LEU A 19 1.96 -5.70 22.98
N VAL A 20 1.79 -5.03 24.12
CA VAL A 20 1.83 -3.58 24.21
C VAL A 20 3.29 -3.15 24.11
N SER A 21 3.78 -2.98 22.88
CA SER A 21 5.01 -2.24 22.63
C SER A 21 4.79 -0.80 23.07
N HIS A 22 5.42 -0.42 24.19
CA HIS A 22 5.55 0.97 24.60
C HIS A 22 6.54 1.65 23.66
N ALA A 23 6.04 2.36 22.65
CA ALA A 23 6.84 3.38 21.97
C ALA A 23 6.79 4.66 22.82
N ALA A 24 7.96 5.13 23.22
CA ALA A 24 8.13 6.36 23.98
C ALA A 24 7.53 7.54 23.21
N SER A 25 6.62 8.26 23.87
CA SER A 25 6.12 9.56 23.44
C SER A 25 7.23 10.59 23.66
N ASP A 26 8.06 10.83 22.64
CA ASP A 26 8.83 12.07 22.59
C ASP A 26 7.91 13.22 22.19
N SER A 27 7.45 13.90 23.23
CA SER A 27 6.73 15.16 23.17
C SER A 27 7.63 16.27 22.65
N SER A 28 7.65 16.45 21.32
CA SER A 28 7.88 17.73 20.68
C SER A 28 7.54 17.62 19.19
N ALA A 29 6.25 17.70 18.84
CA ALA A 29 5.83 17.85 17.44
C ALA A 29 6.31 19.23 16.95
N PRO A 30 7.22 19.30 15.96
CA PRO A 30 7.46 20.53 15.21
C PRO A 30 6.23 20.77 14.33
N LYS A 31 5.96 22.03 13.95
CA LYS A 31 4.93 22.37 12.96
C LYS A 31 5.02 21.39 11.78
N ASP A 32 3.95 20.62 11.61
CA ASP A 32 3.90 19.39 10.82
C ASP A 32 4.59 19.54 9.44
N GLY A 33 5.51 18.63 9.12
CA GLY A 33 6.22 18.56 7.84
C GLY A 33 5.33 18.09 6.69
N LEU A 34 4.22 18.79 6.43
CA LEU A 34 3.34 18.52 5.28
C LEU A 34 4.07 18.86 3.98
N SER A 35 3.81 18.06 2.95
CA SER A 35 4.24 18.36 1.58
C SER A 35 3.59 19.67 1.10
N PRO A 36 4.22 20.38 0.15
CA PRO A 36 3.61 21.57 -0.45
C PRO A 36 2.22 21.22 -1.00
N CYS A 37 1.30 22.20 -0.96
CA CYS A 37 -0.07 22.06 -1.44
C CYS A 37 -0.97 21.11 -0.63
N VAL A 38 -0.56 20.72 0.57
CA VAL A 38 -1.36 19.90 1.50
C VAL A 38 -1.65 20.67 2.77
N VAL A 39 -2.90 20.60 3.24
CA VAL A 39 -3.29 21.24 4.51
C VAL A 39 -4.18 20.34 5.34
N ARG A 40 -4.03 20.45 6.66
CA ARG A 40 -4.87 19.79 7.65
C ARG A 40 -5.90 20.77 8.21
N SER A 41 -7.17 20.35 8.26
CA SER A 41 -8.20 21.17 8.86
C SER A 41 -8.03 21.22 10.39
N PRO A 42 -8.03 22.43 11.01
CA PRO A 42 -7.93 22.55 12.46
C PRO A 42 -9.20 22.08 13.18
N THR A 43 -10.36 22.09 12.50
CA THR A 43 -11.65 21.73 13.12
C THR A 43 -11.99 20.25 12.99
N THR A 44 -11.69 19.64 11.83
CA THR A 44 -12.07 18.24 11.57
C THR A 44 -10.87 17.28 11.62
N GLY A 45 -9.65 17.80 11.60
CA GLY A 45 -8.44 16.99 11.52
C GLY A 45 -8.23 16.29 10.16
N LEU A 46 -9.13 16.50 9.19
CA LEU A 46 -9.05 15.94 7.85
C LEU A 46 -7.91 16.58 7.05
N PHE A 47 -7.34 15.79 6.12
CA PHE A 47 -6.27 16.21 5.23
C PHE A 47 -6.85 16.54 3.86
N TYR A 48 -6.33 17.60 3.26
CA TYR A 48 -6.74 18.10 1.96
C TYR A 48 -5.49 18.17 1.10
N ASP A 49 -5.44 17.32 0.08
CA ASP A 49 -4.33 17.23 -0.85
C ASP A 49 -4.75 17.83 -2.19
N LEU A 50 -4.26 19.02 -2.49
CA LEU A 50 -4.54 19.72 -3.74
C LEU A 50 -3.49 19.40 -4.82
N ASN A 51 -2.50 18.54 -4.54
CA ASN A 51 -1.50 18.15 -5.54
C ASN A 51 -2.12 17.39 -6.72
N THR A 52 -3.28 16.75 -6.53
CA THR A 52 -3.97 16.03 -7.60
C THR A 52 -4.48 16.95 -8.70
N ILE A 53 -4.70 18.23 -8.40
CA ILE A 53 -5.14 19.28 -9.33
C ILE A 53 -4.04 20.30 -9.65
N SER A 54 -2.86 20.13 -9.06
CA SER A 54 -1.66 20.91 -9.34
C SER A 54 -1.01 20.41 -10.62
N LEU A 55 -1.02 21.24 -11.67
CA LEU A 55 -0.37 20.91 -12.92
C LEU A 55 1.12 21.24 -12.81
N SER A 56 2.00 20.30 -13.16
CA SER A 56 3.43 20.59 -13.24
C SER A 56 3.71 21.29 -14.58
N PRO A 57 4.47 22.40 -14.59
CA PRO A 57 4.87 23.02 -15.85
C PRO A 57 5.68 22.02 -16.69
N PRO A 58 5.64 22.11 -18.03
CA PRO A 58 6.36 21.20 -18.88
C PRO A 58 7.87 21.39 -18.65
N PRO A 59 8.66 20.30 -18.60
CA PRO A 59 10.10 20.41 -18.54
C PRO A 59 10.63 21.13 -19.80
N VAL A 60 11.62 22.00 -19.60
CA VAL A 60 12.20 22.87 -20.65
C VAL A 60 12.94 22.07 -21.73
N ASP A 61 13.24 20.79 -21.48
CA ASP A 61 14.05 19.95 -22.38
C ASP A 61 13.37 18.59 -22.62
N GLY A 62 12.71 18.42 -23.77
CA GLY A 62 12.49 17.13 -24.48
C GLY A 62 11.81 15.95 -23.74
N ASP A 63 11.50 16.08 -22.46
CA ASP A 63 10.96 15.02 -21.62
C ASP A 63 9.46 14.91 -21.86
N LYS A 64 9.02 13.68 -22.16
CA LYS A 64 7.61 13.40 -22.42
C LYS A 64 6.77 13.79 -21.20
N PRO A 65 5.64 14.50 -21.38
CA PRO A 65 4.73 14.76 -20.28
C PRO A 65 4.35 13.43 -19.61
N ARG A 66 4.19 13.45 -18.28
CA ARG A 66 3.75 12.25 -17.55
C ARG A 66 2.46 11.76 -18.20
N LYS A 67 2.39 10.47 -18.52
CA LYS A 67 1.24 9.85 -19.20
C LYS A 67 -0.05 10.15 -18.42
N GLY A 68 -0.91 11.03 -18.97
CA GLY A 68 -2.17 11.45 -18.34
C GLY A 68 -2.13 12.79 -17.58
N ALA A 69 -1.02 13.53 -17.60
CA ALA A 69 -0.97 14.92 -17.15
C ALA A 69 -1.71 15.82 -18.15
N ARG A 70 -2.41 16.85 -17.65
CA ARG A 70 -2.99 17.87 -18.53
C ARG A 70 -1.90 18.85 -18.97
N ASP A 71 -1.94 19.20 -20.25
CA ASP A 71 -0.99 20.12 -20.88
C ASP A 71 -1.50 21.58 -20.93
N GLU A 72 -2.70 21.83 -20.39
CA GLU A 72 -3.36 23.15 -20.36
C GLU A 72 -3.76 23.51 -18.94
N SER A 73 -3.56 24.78 -18.58
CA SER A 73 -3.94 25.31 -17.28
C SER A 73 -5.45 25.43 -17.10
N TRP A 74 -5.90 25.73 -15.88
CA TRP A 74 -7.33 25.88 -15.62
C TRP A 74 -7.84 27.21 -16.15
N HIS A 75 -8.87 27.16 -16.99
CA HIS A 75 -9.49 28.33 -17.57
C HIS A 75 -10.80 28.69 -16.85
N ALA A 76 -10.99 29.99 -16.60
CA ALA A 76 -12.24 30.53 -16.10
C ALA A 76 -12.72 31.68 -16.99
N ARG A 77 -14.01 31.65 -17.37
CA ARG A 77 -14.62 32.70 -18.19
C ARG A 77 -15.12 33.82 -17.29
N GLY A 78 -14.61 35.02 -17.49
CA GLY A 78 -15.13 36.22 -16.83
C GLY A 78 -16.20 36.89 -17.68
N HIS A 79 -17.42 36.35 -17.71
CA HIS A 79 -18.52 36.91 -18.50
C HIS A 79 -18.76 38.41 -18.21
N ASP A 80 -18.67 38.81 -16.94
CA ASP A 80 -18.86 40.21 -16.54
C ASP A 80 -17.61 41.08 -16.77
N TYR A 81 -16.42 40.47 -16.81
CA TYR A 81 -15.14 41.16 -16.95
C TYR A 81 -14.64 41.19 -18.41
N ASN A 82 -15.33 40.49 -19.32
CA ASN A 82 -14.97 40.34 -20.74
C ASN A 82 -13.52 39.90 -20.98
N ALA A 83 -12.98 39.07 -20.07
CA ALA A 83 -11.65 38.47 -20.23
C ALA A 83 -11.66 37.01 -19.80
N ASN A 84 -10.76 36.24 -20.42
CA ASN A 84 -10.50 34.86 -20.03
C ASN A 84 -9.35 34.84 -19.02
N PHE A 85 -9.57 34.11 -17.93
CA PHE A 85 -8.58 33.90 -16.89
C PHE A 85 -7.96 32.52 -17.07
N THR A 86 -6.64 32.45 -16.92
CA THR A 86 -5.89 31.21 -16.92
C THR A 86 -5.09 31.15 -15.63
N LEU A 87 -5.24 30.05 -14.88
CA LEU A 87 -4.54 29.86 -13.63
C LEU A 87 -4.22 28.40 -13.35
N ASN A 88 -3.21 28.20 -12.52
CA ASN A 88 -2.82 26.91 -12.01
C ASN A 88 -2.87 26.92 -10.47
N ILE A 89 -2.97 25.74 -9.88
CA ILE A 89 -3.16 25.54 -8.43
C ILE A 89 -1.84 25.03 -7.87
N CYS A 90 -1.27 25.71 -6.87
CA CYS A 90 0.01 25.39 -6.22
C CYS A 90 1.27 25.38 -7.09
N ALA A 91 1.12 25.61 -8.39
CA ALA A 91 2.16 25.57 -9.40
C ALA A 91 2.06 26.80 -10.32
N PRO A 92 3.13 27.16 -11.04
CA PRO A 92 3.08 28.21 -12.03
C PRO A 92 2.27 27.75 -13.24
N VAL A 93 1.81 28.69 -14.05
CA VAL A 93 1.04 28.41 -15.26
C VAL A 93 1.86 27.57 -16.24
N VAL A 94 1.19 26.64 -16.93
CA VAL A 94 1.82 25.68 -17.86
C VAL A 94 2.28 26.40 -19.14
N GLU A 95 1.55 27.42 -19.55
CA GLU A 95 1.78 28.23 -20.74
C GLU A 95 2.98 29.20 -20.56
N ASP A 96 3.84 29.26 -21.58
CA ASP A 96 4.98 30.18 -21.61
C ASP A 96 4.52 31.63 -21.87
N ILE A 97 4.36 32.40 -20.80
CA ILE A 97 3.99 33.81 -20.88
C ILE A 97 5.21 34.72 -21.13
N LYS A 98 5.01 35.75 -21.96
CA LYS A 98 5.99 36.81 -22.25
C LYS A 98 5.32 38.17 -22.13
N ASP A 99 6.12 39.20 -21.84
CA ASP A 99 5.67 40.60 -21.79
C ASP A 99 4.56 40.87 -20.75
N VAL A 100 4.76 40.35 -19.53
CA VAL A 100 3.82 40.58 -18.42
C VAL A 100 3.98 42.00 -17.91
N VAL A 101 2.87 42.75 -17.88
CA VAL A 101 2.85 44.15 -17.49
C VAL A 101 3.29 44.32 -16.02
N GLY A 102 4.36 45.10 -15.81
CA GLY A 102 4.82 45.50 -14.47
C GLY A 102 5.38 44.37 -13.60
N VAL A 103 5.76 43.23 -14.19
CA VAL A 103 6.44 42.12 -13.52
C VAL A 103 7.80 41.90 -14.16
N ASP A 104 8.84 41.74 -13.33
CA ASP A 104 10.21 41.51 -13.81
C ASP A 104 10.33 40.18 -14.58
N ARG A 105 11.22 40.15 -15.57
CA ARG A 105 11.45 38.96 -16.41
C ARG A 105 11.84 37.71 -15.61
N SER A 106 12.53 37.87 -14.48
CA SER A 106 12.90 36.78 -13.59
C SER A 106 11.69 36.12 -12.92
N ARG A 107 10.59 36.86 -12.74
CA ARG A 107 9.38 36.42 -12.05
C ARG A 107 8.32 35.84 -12.98
N TRP A 108 8.49 35.93 -14.30
CA TRP A 108 7.52 35.41 -15.27
C TRP A 108 7.29 33.90 -15.11
N ARG A 109 8.35 33.14 -14.75
CA ARG A 109 8.26 31.69 -14.49
C ARG A 109 7.45 31.32 -13.24
N ASN A 110 7.22 32.27 -12.33
CA ASN A 110 6.52 32.04 -11.07
C ASN A 110 5.07 32.54 -11.13
N VAL A 111 4.60 33.04 -12.28
CA VAL A 111 3.21 33.48 -12.42
C VAL A 111 2.32 32.25 -12.41
N SER A 112 1.37 32.22 -11.49
CA SER A 112 0.40 31.12 -11.31
C SER A 112 -0.99 31.46 -11.82
N ALA A 113 -1.26 32.74 -12.09
CA ALA A 113 -2.53 33.19 -12.65
C ALA A 113 -2.35 34.48 -13.45
N TYR A 114 -3.01 34.55 -14.61
CA TYR A 114 -3.03 35.73 -15.46
C TYR A 114 -4.36 35.89 -16.21
N TYR A 115 -4.58 37.08 -16.74
CA TYR A 115 -5.61 37.33 -17.76
C TYR A 115 -5.01 38.14 -18.91
N GLU A 116 -5.63 38.01 -20.08
CA GLU A 116 -5.30 38.81 -21.25
C GLU A 116 -6.40 39.83 -21.50
N ARG A 117 -6.02 41.09 -21.68
CA ARG A 117 -6.94 42.17 -22.05
C ARG A 117 -6.23 43.12 -23.00
N GLU A 118 -6.89 43.47 -24.10
CA GLU A 118 -6.36 44.42 -25.10
C GLU A 118 -4.97 44.01 -25.64
N GLY A 119 -4.73 42.70 -25.79
CA GLY A 119 -3.45 42.14 -26.27
C GLY A 119 -2.30 42.21 -25.26
N LYS A 120 -2.58 42.54 -23.99
CA LYS A 120 -1.59 42.61 -22.90
C LYS A 120 -1.89 41.56 -21.84
N VAL A 121 -0.82 40.95 -21.32
CA VAL A 121 -0.89 39.93 -20.27
C VAL A 121 -0.69 40.59 -18.90
N TYR A 122 -1.67 40.42 -18.02
CA TYR A 122 -1.64 40.90 -16.64
C TYR A 122 -1.59 39.73 -15.67
N SER A 123 -0.52 39.65 -14.87
CA SER A 123 -0.45 38.68 -13.78
C SER A 123 -1.37 39.11 -12.64
N ILE A 124 -2.14 38.17 -12.09
CA ILE A 124 -3.02 38.37 -10.92
C ILE A 124 -2.50 37.64 -9.68
N GLY A 125 -1.27 37.10 -9.77
CA GLY A 125 -0.56 36.54 -8.64
C GLY A 125 0.57 35.59 -9.03
N GLN A 126 1.50 35.43 -8.09
CA GLN A 126 2.59 34.45 -8.14
C GLN A 126 2.21 33.16 -7.41
N GLN A 127 2.92 32.09 -7.77
CA GLN A 127 2.78 30.76 -7.19
C GLN A 127 2.90 30.80 -5.67
N ALA A 128 1.92 30.18 -5.01
CA ALA A 128 1.93 29.86 -3.59
C ALA A 128 1.48 28.42 -3.42
N SER A 129 2.07 27.69 -2.48
CA SER A 129 1.80 26.27 -2.22
C SER A 129 1.10 26.03 -0.88
N ASP A 130 0.61 27.09 -0.24
CA ASP A 130 0.21 27.04 1.18
C ASP A 130 -1.29 27.36 1.31
N PRO A 131 -2.18 26.38 1.04
CA PRO A 131 -3.60 26.56 1.28
C PRO A 131 -3.89 26.61 2.79
N PHE A 132 -4.87 27.41 3.19
CA PHE A 132 -5.21 27.62 4.60
C PHE A 132 -6.73 27.65 4.82
N PHE A 133 -7.16 27.40 6.04
CA PHE A 133 -8.58 27.47 6.40
C PHE A 133 -8.95 28.87 6.90
N ARG A 134 -10.01 29.44 6.34
CA ARG A 134 -10.75 30.58 6.94
C ARG A 134 -12.10 30.09 7.42
N GLY A 135 -12.19 29.83 8.72
CA GLY A 135 -13.35 29.17 9.31
C GLY A 135 -13.51 27.77 8.70
N ARG A 136 -14.62 27.52 8.00
CA ARG A 136 -14.92 26.23 7.36
C ARG A 136 -14.53 26.16 5.88
N LYS A 137 -14.07 27.26 5.29
CA LYS A 137 -13.69 27.31 3.87
C LYS A 137 -12.18 27.11 3.70
N LEU A 138 -11.81 26.26 2.75
CA LEU A 138 -10.44 26.09 2.29
C LEU A 138 -10.13 27.19 1.27
N VAL A 139 -9.08 27.96 1.51
CA VAL A 139 -8.74 29.16 0.73
C VAL A 139 -7.24 29.18 0.44
N MET A 140 -6.86 29.74 -0.70
CA MET A 140 -5.46 30.06 -1.02
C MET A 140 -5.37 31.46 -1.61
N ASN A 141 -4.26 32.15 -1.36
CA ASN A 141 -3.99 33.49 -1.86
C ASN A 141 -2.77 33.48 -2.78
N TYR A 142 -2.90 34.12 -3.94
CA TYR A 142 -1.77 34.51 -4.76
C TYR A 142 -1.56 36.01 -4.65
N THR A 143 -0.29 36.40 -4.53
CA THR A 143 0.11 37.79 -4.26
C THR A 143 1.17 38.22 -5.28
N ASN A 144 1.56 39.50 -5.25
CA ASN A 144 2.65 40.04 -6.06
C ASN A 144 2.44 39.90 -7.59
N GLY A 145 1.20 40.13 -8.05
CA GLY A 145 0.88 40.24 -9.47
C GLY A 145 1.33 41.57 -10.10
N SER A 146 0.75 41.89 -11.24
CA SER A 146 0.95 43.17 -11.95
C SER A 146 0.43 44.35 -11.10
N PRO A 147 0.96 45.57 -11.29
CA PRO A 147 0.49 46.75 -10.56
C PRO A 147 -0.95 47.12 -10.94
N CYS A 148 -1.71 47.60 -9.96
CA CYS A 148 -3.08 48.06 -10.13
C CYS A 148 -3.10 49.49 -10.68
N ALA A 149 -4.09 49.79 -11.53
CA ALA A 149 -4.21 51.10 -12.14
C ALA A 149 -4.74 52.10 -11.10
N GLY A 150 -3.93 53.10 -10.74
CA GLY A 150 -4.36 54.22 -9.91
C GLY A 150 -4.39 53.97 -8.39
N ASP A 151 -3.98 52.79 -7.91
CA ASP A 151 -4.00 52.45 -6.49
C ASP A 151 -2.57 52.36 -5.94
N TYR A 152 -2.09 53.45 -5.34
CA TYR A 152 -0.75 53.56 -4.77
C TYR A 152 -0.81 53.51 -3.25
N ILE A 153 -0.10 52.55 -2.64
CA ILE A 153 0.10 52.51 -1.20
C ILE A 153 1.44 53.21 -0.93
N GLY A 154 1.38 54.52 -0.70
CA GLY A 154 2.58 55.36 -0.59
C GLY A 154 3.33 55.46 -1.91
N ASN A 155 4.63 55.11 -1.91
CA ASN A 155 5.50 55.16 -3.10
C ASN A 155 5.46 53.89 -3.97
N ALA A 156 4.71 52.86 -3.56
CA ALA A 156 4.61 51.59 -4.29
C ALA A 156 3.20 51.38 -4.86
N ALA A 157 3.12 50.96 -6.12
CA ALA A 157 1.86 50.55 -6.71
C ALA A 157 1.36 49.28 -6.02
N ARG A 158 0.07 49.26 -5.63
CA ARG A 158 -0.58 48.05 -5.10
C ARG A 158 -0.54 46.98 -6.18
N THR A 159 -0.18 45.75 -5.81
CA THR A 159 -0.11 44.64 -6.76
C THR A 159 -1.42 43.85 -6.79
N LYS A 160 -1.76 43.33 -7.98
CA LYS A 160 -2.91 42.45 -8.15
C LYS A 160 -2.73 41.19 -7.32
N SER A 161 -3.83 40.73 -6.73
CA SER A 161 -3.86 39.53 -5.90
C SER A 161 -5.12 38.74 -6.18
N THR A 162 -5.03 37.44 -5.96
CA THR A 162 -6.11 36.50 -6.22
C THR A 162 -6.40 35.70 -4.96
N ILE A 163 -7.67 35.54 -4.64
CA ILE A 163 -8.16 34.67 -3.59
C ILE A 163 -9.01 33.60 -4.25
N MET A 164 -8.63 32.35 -4.04
CA MET A 164 -9.39 31.21 -4.52
C MET A 164 -9.96 30.44 -3.32
N SER A 165 -11.24 30.12 -3.40
CA SER A 165 -11.91 29.26 -2.42
C SER A 165 -12.18 27.89 -3.03
N PHE A 166 -11.83 26.84 -2.30
CA PHE A 166 -11.99 25.47 -2.75
C PHE A 166 -13.28 24.87 -2.18
N LEU A 167 -14.09 24.31 -3.06
CA LEU A 167 -15.34 23.63 -2.74
C LEU A 167 -15.23 22.14 -3.11
N CYS A 168 -15.65 21.29 -2.19
CA CYS A 168 -15.70 19.84 -2.41
C CYS A 168 -16.85 19.50 -3.38
N GLU A 169 -16.48 18.89 -4.51
CA GLU A 169 -17.42 18.33 -5.49
C GLU A 169 -17.02 16.88 -5.75
N ARG A 170 -17.80 15.92 -5.22
CA ARG A 170 -17.43 14.49 -5.24
C ARG A 170 -17.65 13.82 -6.60
N ASP A 171 -18.49 14.41 -7.44
CA ASP A 171 -18.89 13.83 -8.73
C ASP A 171 -17.83 14.04 -9.83
N THR A 172 -16.84 14.90 -9.58
CA THR A 172 -15.70 15.12 -10.49
C THR A 172 -14.52 14.22 -10.11
N PRO A 173 -13.76 13.70 -11.09
CA PRO A 173 -12.57 12.91 -10.79
C PRO A 173 -11.51 13.74 -10.08
N ALA A 174 -10.69 13.12 -9.21
CA ALA A 174 -9.71 13.80 -8.35
C ALA A 174 -8.64 14.61 -9.10
N SER A 175 -8.42 14.33 -10.39
CA SER A 175 -7.49 15.05 -11.25
C SER A 175 -8.12 16.21 -12.03
N GLN A 176 -9.42 16.47 -11.85
CA GLN A 176 -10.12 17.56 -12.50
C GLN A 176 -10.54 18.63 -11.48
N ALA A 177 -10.41 19.88 -11.90
CA ALA A 177 -10.92 21.04 -11.18
C ALA A 177 -11.70 21.92 -12.15
N THR A 178 -12.83 22.46 -11.68
CA THR A 178 -13.59 23.46 -12.42
C THR A 178 -13.42 24.80 -11.73
N VAL A 179 -12.89 25.78 -12.45
CA VAL A 179 -12.61 27.12 -11.92
C VAL A 179 -13.66 28.09 -12.43
N SER A 180 -14.29 28.80 -11.51
CA SER A 180 -15.30 29.81 -11.79
C SER A 180 -14.87 31.17 -11.25
N PHE A 181 -15.05 32.21 -12.05
CA PHE A 181 -14.77 33.59 -11.66
C PHE A 181 -15.98 34.14 -10.87
N VAL A 182 -15.75 34.56 -9.64
CA VAL A 182 -16.80 35.11 -8.77
C VAL A 182 -16.94 36.62 -8.98
N GLY A 183 -15.81 37.33 -9.10
CA GLY A 183 -15.83 38.77 -9.31
C GLY A 183 -14.55 39.48 -8.88
N THR A 184 -14.57 40.80 -9.08
CA THR A 184 -13.55 41.75 -8.61
C THR A 184 -14.22 43.02 -8.12
N MET A 185 -13.73 43.61 -7.04
CA MET A 185 -14.28 44.84 -6.47
C MET A 185 -13.54 46.08 -6.95
N ASP A 186 -12.21 46.01 -7.00
CA ASP A 186 -11.30 47.13 -7.23
C ASP A 186 -10.40 46.92 -8.47
N GLN A 187 -10.73 45.94 -9.32
CA GLN A 187 -9.88 45.48 -10.45
C GLN A 187 -8.45 45.13 -10.00
N CYS A 188 -8.24 44.88 -8.71
CA CYS A 188 -6.95 44.59 -8.09
C CYS A 188 -6.99 43.28 -7.32
N THR A 189 -8.13 42.98 -6.70
CA THR A 189 -8.43 41.72 -6.01
C THR A 189 -9.41 40.88 -6.82
N TYR A 190 -9.04 39.63 -7.09
CA TYR A 190 -9.84 38.71 -7.88
C TYR A 190 -10.28 37.53 -7.01
N PHE A 191 -11.54 37.16 -7.10
CA PHE A 191 -12.12 36.05 -6.36
C PHE A 191 -12.51 34.92 -7.30
N PHE A 192 -12.01 33.72 -7.02
CA PHE A 192 -12.36 32.51 -7.75
C PHE A 192 -12.94 31.45 -6.82
N GLU A 193 -13.87 30.67 -7.34
CA GLU A 193 -14.37 29.44 -6.71
C GLU A 193 -13.89 28.25 -7.55
N VAL A 194 -13.14 27.36 -6.90
CA VAL A 194 -12.55 26.15 -7.49
C VAL A 194 -13.29 24.95 -6.94
N ARG A 195 -13.93 24.18 -7.82
CA ARG A 195 -14.65 22.95 -7.46
C ARG A 195 -13.82 21.74 -7.86
N SER A 196 -13.59 20.84 -6.91
CA SER A 196 -12.85 19.60 -7.15
C SER A 196 -13.13 18.60 -6.04
N SER A 197 -13.02 17.31 -6.35
CA SER A 197 -13.02 16.26 -5.34
C SER A 197 -11.75 16.24 -4.48
N ALA A 198 -10.66 16.85 -4.94
CA ALA A 198 -9.43 17.05 -4.15
C ALA A 198 -9.66 17.93 -2.90
N ALA A 199 -10.63 18.84 -2.98
CA ALA A 199 -11.05 19.68 -1.87
C ALA A 199 -11.96 18.95 -0.88
N CYS A 200 -12.27 17.68 -1.11
CA CYS A 200 -12.96 16.84 -0.15
C CYS A 200 -11.96 16.28 0.86
N GLY A 201 -12.11 16.64 2.13
CA GLY A 201 -11.20 16.19 3.18
C GLY A 201 -11.14 14.67 3.24
N ALA A 202 -9.95 14.12 3.01
CA ALA A 202 -9.67 12.72 3.23
C ALA A 202 -9.26 12.54 4.69
N THR A 203 -9.71 11.46 5.30
CA THR A 203 -9.01 10.96 6.47
C THR A 203 -7.61 10.59 5.99
N ALA A 204 -6.55 11.11 6.62
CA ALA A 204 -5.24 10.49 6.44
C ALA A 204 -5.40 8.98 6.62
N PRO A 205 -4.58 8.15 5.96
CA PRO A 205 -4.40 6.78 6.40
C PRO A 205 -3.86 6.85 7.83
N THR A 206 -4.76 6.95 8.80
CA THR A 206 -4.43 6.84 10.20
C THR A 206 -3.94 5.41 10.36
N PRO A 207 -2.70 5.19 10.83
CA PRO A 207 -2.20 3.86 11.14
C PRO A 207 -2.96 3.19 12.31
N ASP A 208 -3.94 3.88 12.92
CA ASP A 208 -4.41 3.57 14.27
C ASP A 208 -5.87 3.09 14.33
N ASN A 209 -6.56 2.97 13.19
CA ASN A 209 -7.81 2.21 13.10
C ASN A 209 -7.67 1.17 12.00
N PRO A 210 -7.07 0.00 12.28
CA PRO A 210 -7.08 -1.13 11.37
C PRO A 210 -8.51 -1.67 11.31
N GLY A 211 -9.40 -0.96 10.61
CA GLY A 211 -10.58 -1.59 10.07
C GLY A 211 -10.09 -2.82 9.32
N LEU A 212 -10.54 -4.00 9.76
CA LEU A 212 -10.15 -5.25 9.12
C LEU A 212 -10.40 -5.07 7.62
N SER A 213 -9.34 -5.22 6.82
CA SER A 213 -9.49 -5.22 5.37
C SER A 213 -10.56 -6.24 5.00
N PRO A 214 -11.24 -6.09 3.86
CA PRO A 214 -12.19 -7.10 3.41
C PRO A 214 -11.61 -8.53 3.53
N GLY A 215 -10.33 -8.71 3.16
CA GLY A 215 -9.59 -9.97 3.35
C GLY A 215 -9.35 -10.38 4.80
N GLY A 216 -9.11 -9.43 5.71
CA GLY A 216 -8.97 -9.70 7.15
C GLY A 216 -10.26 -10.23 7.78
N VAL A 217 -11.42 -9.67 7.41
CA VAL A 217 -12.73 -10.16 7.86
C VAL A 217 -12.96 -11.59 7.38
N PHE A 218 -12.72 -11.88 6.09
CA PHE A 218 -12.83 -13.23 5.55
C PHE A 218 -11.86 -14.21 6.24
N GLY A 219 -10.63 -13.78 6.54
CA GLY A 219 -9.65 -14.59 7.24
C GLY A 219 -10.08 -15.00 8.65
N VAL A 220 -10.64 -14.05 9.42
CA VAL A 220 -11.15 -14.33 10.78
C VAL A 220 -12.34 -15.29 10.74
N ILE A 221 -13.29 -15.09 9.82
CA ILE A 221 -14.45 -15.97 9.65
C ILE A 221 -14.00 -17.39 9.28
N ALA A 222 -13.07 -17.53 8.34
CA ALA A 222 -12.53 -18.82 7.92
C ALA A 222 -11.81 -19.54 9.08
N LEU A 223 -11.03 -18.80 9.88
CA LEU A 223 -10.33 -19.35 11.05
C LEU A 223 -11.31 -19.90 12.09
N ILE A 224 -12.37 -19.15 12.40
CA ILE A 224 -13.40 -19.58 13.36
C ILE A 224 -14.13 -20.83 12.84
N ALA A 225 -14.45 -20.88 11.54
CA ALA A 225 -15.11 -22.04 10.92
C ALA A 225 -14.24 -23.31 11.01
N VAL A 226 -12.94 -23.19 10.73
CA VAL A 226 -11.97 -24.31 10.86
C VAL A 226 -11.85 -24.76 12.31
N ALA A 227 -11.75 -23.83 13.26
CA ALA A 227 -11.68 -24.15 14.68
C ALA A 227 -12.94 -24.88 15.17
N ALA A 228 -14.13 -24.42 14.77
CA ALA A 228 -15.39 -25.07 15.11
C ALA A 228 -15.49 -26.48 14.49
N TYR A 229 -15.03 -26.66 13.25
CA TYR A 229 -14.99 -27.97 12.59
C TYR A 229 -14.07 -28.95 13.31
N LEU A 230 -12.87 -28.52 13.70
CA LEU A 230 -11.92 -29.36 14.42
C LEU A 230 -12.42 -29.69 15.84
N VAL A 231 -12.87 -28.70 16.61
CA VAL A 231 -13.37 -28.92 17.98
C VAL A 231 -14.63 -29.77 17.98
N GLY A 232 -15.61 -29.44 17.14
CA GLY A 232 -16.87 -30.18 17.02
C GLY A 232 -16.66 -31.60 16.51
N GLY A 233 -15.81 -31.79 15.49
CA GLY A 233 -15.50 -33.12 14.97
C GLY A 233 -14.72 -33.99 15.95
N CYS A 234 -13.75 -33.41 16.67
CA CYS A 234 -13.05 -34.11 17.75
C CYS A 234 -13.99 -34.51 18.90
N ALA A 235 -14.90 -33.61 19.30
CA ALA A 235 -15.91 -33.91 20.31
C ALA A 235 -16.82 -35.05 19.83
N TYR A 236 -17.34 -34.98 18.61
CA TYR A 236 -18.21 -36.00 18.03
C TYR A 236 -17.55 -37.39 17.96
N GLN A 237 -16.31 -37.47 17.44
CA GLN A 237 -15.59 -38.73 17.33
C GLN A 237 -15.20 -39.32 18.68
N ARG A 238 -15.00 -38.46 19.70
CA ARG A 238 -14.72 -38.90 21.08
C ARG A 238 -15.97 -39.36 21.82
N THR A 239 -17.09 -38.63 21.70
CA THR A 239 -18.29 -38.90 22.50
C THR A 239 -19.21 -39.94 21.88
N VAL A 240 -19.31 -39.97 20.54
CA VAL A 240 -20.26 -40.86 19.83
C VAL A 240 -19.54 -42.10 19.27
N MET A 241 -18.32 -41.95 18.75
CA MET A 241 -17.60 -43.04 18.07
C MET A 241 -16.52 -43.72 18.93
N HIS A 242 -16.30 -43.27 20.17
CA HIS A 242 -15.34 -43.81 21.14
C HIS A 242 -13.91 -44.06 20.64
N GLN A 243 -13.44 -43.34 19.61
CA GLN A 243 -12.09 -43.51 19.10
C GLN A 243 -11.07 -42.80 19.99
N ARG A 244 -9.92 -43.43 20.26
CA ARG A 244 -8.82 -42.88 21.08
C ARG A 244 -7.60 -42.54 20.20
N GLY A 245 -6.87 -41.49 20.59
CA GLY A 245 -5.63 -41.08 19.94
C GLY A 245 -5.80 -40.07 18.78
N TRP A 246 -4.77 -39.95 17.93
CA TRP A 246 -4.66 -38.95 16.85
C TRP A 246 -5.66 -39.15 15.71
N ARG A 247 -6.40 -40.27 15.71
CA ARG A 247 -7.52 -40.54 14.80
C ARG A 247 -8.81 -39.77 15.13
N GLN A 248 -8.82 -38.97 16.21
CA GLN A 248 -9.93 -38.12 16.63
C GLN A 248 -10.12 -36.84 15.79
N CYS A 249 -9.17 -36.49 14.92
CA CYS A 249 -9.29 -35.32 14.07
C CYS A 249 -10.02 -35.66 12.77
N PRO A 250 -11.13 -34.96 12.43
CA PRO A 250 -11.85 -35.20 11.19
C PRO A 250 -10.97 -34.89 9.97
N ASN A 251 -10.78 -35.87 9.06
CA ASN A 251 -9.93 -35.79 7.87
C ASN A 251 -8.45 -35.43 8.15
N TYR A 252 -7.83 -36.07 9.14
CA TYR A 252 -6.44 -35.83 9.56
C TYR A 252 -5.41 -35.82 8.40
N SER A 253 -5.57 -36.69 7.40
CA SER A 253 -4.66 -36.77 6.25
C SER A 253 -4.63 -35.50 5.39
N LEU A 254 -5.76 -34.79 5.28
CA LEU A 254 -5.83 -33.51 4.55
C LEU A 254 -5.18 -32.37 5.33
N TRP A 255 -5.39 -32.32 6.66
CA TRP A 255 -4.83 -31.28 7.53
C TRP A 255 -3.32 -31.41 7.70
N ALA A 256 -2.80 -32.63 7.89
CA ALA A 256 -1.37 -32.87 7.97
C ALA A 256 -0.66 -32.44 6.67
N GLY A 257 -1.24 -32.78 5.50
CA GLY A 257 -0.72 -32.34 4.21
C GLY A 257 -0.71 -30.81 4.08
N MET A 258 -1.81 -30.13 4.43
CA MET A 258 -1.90 -28.67 4.33
C MET A 258 -0.91 -27.94 5.25
N LEU A 259 -0.69 -28.43 6.47
CA LEU A 259 0.30 -27.87 7.39
C LEU A 259 1.74 -28.12 6.94
N ASP A 260 2.01 -29.29 6.35
CA ASP A 260 3.32 -29.59 5.75
C ASP A 260 3.59 -28.70 4.53
N PHE A 261 2.58 -28.45 3.67
CA PHE A 261 2.72 -27.51 2.54
C PHE A 261 2.97 -26.07 3.00
N ILE A 262 2.29 -25.61 4.06
CA ILE A 262 2.50 -24.27 4.64
C ILE A 262 3.89 -24.17 5.26
N LYS A 263 4.33 -25.19 6.00
CA LYS A 263 5.68 -25.26 6.59
C LYS A 263 6.77 -25.18 5.52
N VAL A 264 6.61 -25.92 4.43
CA VAL A 264 7.55 -25.88 3.28
C VAL A 264 7.51 -24.51 2.58
N SER A 265 6.34 -23.92 2.39
CA SER A 265 6.19 -22.60 1.74
C SER A 265 6.78 -21.47 2.58
N ILE A 266 6.61 -21.49 3.90
CA ILE A 266 7.21 -20.51 4.82
C ILE A 266 8.74 -20.70 4.88
N LEU A 267 9.25 -21.93 4.93
CA LEU A 267 10.69 -22.20 4.89
C LEU A 267 11.34 -21.83 3.54
N ALA A 268 10.62 -21.98 2.43
CA ALA A 268 11.07 -21.60 1.10
C ALA A 268 11.08 -20.07 0.86
N LEU A 269 10.36 -19.28 1.67
CA LEU A 269 10.40 -17.82 1.66
C LEU A 269 11.52 -17.20 2.52
N ILE A 270 12.20 -18.01 3.34
CA ILE A 270 13.29 -17.55 4.23
C ILE A 270 14.68 -17.41 3.54
N PRO A 271 15.02 -17.94 2.34
CA PRO A 271 16.39 -17.84 1.82
C PRO A 271 16.68 -16.53 1.07
N PHE A 272 16.03 -15.41 1.41
CA PHE A 272 16.41 -14.10 0.87
C PHE A 272 16.66 -13.00 1.91
N ARG A 273 16.60 -13.30 3.21
CA ARG A 273 16.86 -12.29 4.28
C ARG A 273 18.20 -12.43 5.00
N ARG A 274 19.14 -13.24 4.48
CA ARG A 274 20.52 -13.34 5.02
C ARG A 274 21.65 -13.00 4.04
N HIS A 275 21.36 -12.50 2.83
CA HIS A 275 22.38 -12.07 1.86
C HIS A 275 22.25 -10.61 1.44
N CYS A 276 22.19 -9.70 2.42
CA CYS A 276 22.45 -8.28 2.17
C CYS A 276 23.14 -7.69 3.39
N LEU A 277 24.40 -8.09 3.62
CA LEU A 277 25.42 -7.36 4.37
C LEU A 277 26.71 -8.20 4.33
N CYS A 278 27.50 -8.03 3.26
CA CYS A 278 28.97 -7.90 3.32
C CYS A 278 29.59 -7.94 1.91
N ARG A 279 30.26 -6.83 1.60
CA ARG A 279 31.48 -6.60 0.80
C ARG A 279 32.20 -7.85 0.22
N PRO A 280 32.74 -7.79 -1.01
CA PRO A 280 33.27 -8.96 -1.71
C PRO A 280 34.62 -9.41 -1.13
N GLY A 281 34.65 -10.62 -0.57
CA GLY A 281 35.83 -11.36 -0.14
C GLY A 281 36.06 -12.57 -1.06
N LYS A 282 37.32 -12.93 -1.28
CA LYS A 282 37.86 -13.56 -2.49
C LYS A 282 37.71 -15.09 -2.56
N ASP A 283 36.74 -15.70 -1.88
CA ASP A 283 36.71 -17.16 -1.67
C ASP A 283 35.52 -17.91 -2.32
N ASP A 284 34.53 -17.21 -2.88
CA ASP A 284 33.33 -17.85 -3.44
C ASP A 284 33.47 -18.35 -4.90
N MET A 285 34.65 -18.22 -5.52
CA MET A 285 34.87 -18.73 -6.88
C MET A 285 35.22 -20.23 -6.90
N ILE A 286 35.66 -20.80 -5.78
CA ILE A 286 36.12 -22.21 -5.72
C ILE A 286 34.94 -23.18 -5.62
N ILE A 287 33.87 -22.83 -4.89
CA ILE A 287 32.72 -23.73 -4.69
C ILE A 287 31.86 -23.86 -5.95
N ILE A 288 31.75 -22.77 -6.74
CA ILE A 288 31.03 -22.78 -8.02
C ILE A 288 31.80 -23.58 -9.09
N LEU A 289 33.14 -23.53 -9.07
CA LEU A 289 33.99 -24.28 -10.00
C LEU A 289 33.96 -25.80 -9.72
N LEU A 290 33.95 -26.23 -8.44
CA LEU A 290 33.87 -27.67 -8.09
C LEU A 290 32.50 -28.30 -8.42
N SER A 291 31.40 -27.53 -8.34
CA SER A 291 30.06 -28.02 -8.68
C SER A 291 29.83 -28.26 -10.19
N SER A 292 30.72 -27.70 -11.03
CA SER A 292 30.66 -27.77 -12.49
C SER A 292 31.55 -28.89 -13.06
N LEU A 293 32.68 -29.18 -12.41
CA LEU A 293 33.61 -30.26 -12.79
C LEU A 293 33.12 -31.68 -12.42
N ALA A 294 32.23 -31.81 -11.43
CA ALA A 294 31.63 -33.11 -11.08
C ALA A 294 30.60 -33.62 -12.12
N ARG A 295 30.07 -32.73 -12.97
CA ARG A 295 29.11 -33.09 -14.04
C ARG A 295 29.78 -33.38 -15.39
N LEU A 296 31.06 -33.04 -15.58
CA LEU A 296 31.78 -33.22 -16.85
C LEU A 296 32.61 -34.52 -16.94
N LEU A 297 32.83 -35.25 -15.84
CA LEU A 297 33.69 -36.45 -15.79
C LEU A 297 32.96 -37.80 -15.80
N ARG A 298 31.69 -37.87 -16.23
CA ARG A 298 31.03 -39.16 -16.52
C ARG A 298 30.86 -39.42 -18.02
N LEU A 299 31.98 -39.70 -18.67
CA LEU A 299 32.15 -40.42 -19.93
C LEU A 299 33.43 -41.25 -19.72
N LYS A 300 33.52 -42.58 -19.92
CA LYS A 300 32.95 -43.41 -20.98
C LYS A 300 33.41 -44.87 -20.73
N ARG A 301 32.52 -45.86 -20.90
CA ARG A 301 32.89 -47.13 -21.59
C ARG A 301 31.67 -47.80 -22.21
N SER A 302 31.59 -47.68 -23.54
CA SER A 302 30.71 -48.37 -24.49
C SER A 302 31.32 -49.75 -24.87
N PRO A 303 30.85 -50.49 -25.89
CA PRO A 303 29.50 -50.96 -26.27
C PRO A 303 29.50 -52.50 -26.58
N ALA A 304 28.33 -53.17 -26.67
CA ALA A 304 28.15 -54.34 -27.56
C ALA A 304 26.67 -54.74 -27.73
N LEU A 305 26.37 -55.16 -28.96
CA LEU A 305 25.11 -55.65 -29.55
C LEU A 305 24.40 -56.77 -28.77
N GLY A 306 23.09 -56.91 -29.02
CA GLY A 306 22.46 -58.24 -29.03
C GLY A 306 20.97 -58.27 -28.71
N HIS A 307 20.15 -58.41 -29.75
CA HIS A 307 18.74 -58.85 -29.68
C HIS A 307 18.61 -60.20 -28.95
N GLY A 308 17.52 -60.42 -28.19
CA GLY A 308 17.22 -61.73 -27.63
C GLY A 308 15.90 -61.77 -26.85
N HIS A 309 14.86 -62.31 -27.48
CA HIS A 309 13.56 -62.61 -26.89
C HIS A 309 13.59 -63.80 -25.92
N THR A 310 12.52 -63.87 -25.11
CA THR A 310 11.81 -65.06 -24.56
C THR A 310 12.09 -65.54 -23.13
N ARG A 311 10.94 -65.66 -22.42
CA ARG A 311 10.47 -66.74 -21.54
C ARG A 311 11.29 -67.14 -20.30
N GLY A 312 10.59 -67.08 -19.16
CA GLY A 312 10.21 -68.32 -18.48
C GLY A 312 10.68 -68.50 -17.03
N ASN A 313 9.68 -68.45 -16.14
CA ASN A 313 9.48 -69.32 -14.99
C ASN A 313 10.19 -69.07 -13.62
N SER A 314 9.30 -68.88 -12.64
CA SER A 314 9.15 -69.63 -11.37
C SER A 314 10.11 -69.45 -10.19
N VAL A 315 9.50 -68.95 -9.10
CA VAL A 315 9.32 -69.62 -7.78
C VAL A 315 10.46 -69.60 -6.74
N ASN A 316 10.07 -69.04 -5.58
CA ASN A 316 10.40 -69.27 -4.17
C ASN A 316 11.84 -69.22 -3.60
N HIS A 317 11.97 -68.27 -2.66
CA HIS A 317 12.20 -68.44 -1.20
C HIS A 317 13.49 -67.90 -0.57
N ARG A 318 13.24 -67.23 0.56
CA ARG A 318 14.04 -67.02 1.79
C ARG A 318 15.18 -66.00 1.78
N GLY A 319 15.09 -65.08 2.74
CA GLY A 319 16.22 -64.28 3.21
C GLY A 319 15.82 -63.01 3.95
N SER A 320 15.34 -63.15 5.19
CA SER A 320 15.06 -62.07 6.12
C SER A 320 16.32 -61.26 6.46
N PHE A 321 16.24 -59.93 6.39
CA PHE A 321 17.03 -59.01 7.21
C PHE A 321 16.15 -57.84 7.64
N GLY A 322 15.72 -57.91 8.91
CA GLY A 322 14.92 -56.86 9.55
C GLY A 322 15.71 -55.58 9.76
N ARG A 323 15.05 -54.45 9.48
CA ARG A 323 15.49 -53.12 9.92
C ARG A 323 14.37 -52.50 10.76
N ARG A 324 14.62 -52.53 12.06
CA ARG A 324 13.98 -51.90 13.21
C ARG A 324 13.29 -50.56 12.87
N GLY A 325 11.97 -50.61 12.67
CA GLY A 325 11.05 -49.47 12.76
C GLY A 325 10.05 -49.77 13.87
N SER A 326 9.87 -48.84 14.80
CA SER A 326 8.99 -48.97 15.97
C SER A 326 7.55 -49.21 15.51
N ASP A 327 7.06 -50.42 15.78
CA ASP A 327 5.83 -50.99 15.24
C ASP A 327 4.62 -50.61 16.12
N VAL A 328 3.99 -49.48 15.81
CA VAL A 328 2.76 -49.01 16.47
C VAL A 328 1.58 -49.96 16.19
N ASP A 329 1.67 -50.74 15.11
CA ASP A 329 0.67 -51.75 14.76
C ASP A 329 0.87 -53.05 15.57
N ALA A 330 2.06 -53.30 16.13
CA ALA A 330 2.28 -54.38 17.09
C ALA A 330 1.72 -54.07 18.48
N GLU A 331 1.75 -52.80 18.94
CA GLU A 331 1.11 -52.42 20.21
C GLU A 331 -0.42 -52.52 20.16
N ASN A 332 -1.04 -52.17 19.02
CA ASN A 332 -2.49 -52.30 18.87
C ASN A 332 -2.94 -53.77 18.81
N ARG A 333 -2.12 -54.68 18.26
CA ARG A 333 -2.41 -56.12 18.28
C ARG A 333 -2.34 -56.75 19.68
N LEU A 334 -1.55 -56.18 20.59
CA LEU A 334 -1.45 -56.66 21.97
C LEU A 334 -2.65 -56.24 22.82
N ILE A 335 -3.36 -55.17 22.44
CA ILE A 335 -4.56 -54.70 23.14
C ILE A 335 -5.76 -55.57 22.74
N ASP A 336 -5.89 -55.93 21.47
CA ASP A 336 -6.98 -56.81 21.00
C ASP A 336 -6.87 -58.23 21.57
N GLN A 337 -5.66 -58.73 21.88
CA GLN A 337 -5.48 -60.03 22.55
C GLN A 337 -5.80 -60.00 24.05
N LEU A 338 -5.69 -58.85 24.72
CA LEU A 338 -6.02 -58.76 26.15
C LEU A 338 -7.53 -58.70 26.40
N ASP A 339 -8.32 -58.19 25.45
CA ASP A 339 -9.78 -58.13 25.57
C ASP A 339 -10.44 -59.52 25.38
N GLU A 340 -9.76 -60.50 24.75
CA GLU A 340 -10.28 -61.87 24.58
C GLU A 340 -10.00 -62.81 25.78
N GLU A 341 -9.10 -62.46 26.72
CA GLU A 341 -8.76 -63.33 27.87
C GLU A 341 -9.62 -63.07 29.13
N TRP A 342 -10.54 -62.09 29.08
CA TRP A 342 -11.43 -61.75 30.22
C TRP A 342 -12.90 -62.19 30.03
N GLU A 343 -13.23 -62.93 28.97
CA GLU A 343 -14.59 -63.45 28.73
C GLU A 343 -14.79 -64.97 29.01
N ASP A 344 -13.85 -65.65 29.69
CA ASP A 344 -14.08 -67.00 30.26
C ASP A 344 -13.98 -67.03 31.80
#